data_AF-A0A1M7GUD7-F1
#
_entry.id   AF-A0A1M7GUD7-F1
#
_cell.length_a   1.000
_cell.length_b   1.000
_cell.length_c   1.000
_cell.angle_alpha   90.00
_cell.angle_beta   90.00
_cell.angle_gamma   90.00
#
_symmetry.space_group_name_H-M   'P 1'
#
loop_
_entity.id
_entity.type
_entity.pdbx_description
1 polymer ?
#
loop_
_entity_poly.entity_id
_entity_poly.type
_entity_poly.pdbx_seq_one_letter_code
_entity_poly.pdbx_strand_id
1 'polypeptide(L)'
;MNRVKLLDCTLRDGGYVNSWNFGKDTIKTLITGLSTARIDIVECGFLTDCIYNEDYALFSDNNEVTNVLENPDSSILYVVMIAIGEKEINPINLSPASEGPIKGVRLTFHQNEIEKAFYYAHILMDKGYQVFMQPVGSANYKDQILMDLIQRINELRPHAFYLVDTLGTMYQNDVKRLLYLLDNNLDPSIALGLHSHNNLQMSFANAQDLISFCTTRTILIDTSIYGMGRGAGNLCTELLTDYLNTNYKADYEVLPLLECVDECLMPIYMQRPWGYSVAYFLASSKNCHPNYASYLLSKQTVSVRAISNILDEIPEERRFLFDKNYIESLYQSYQKHYVDDLEVLKQLRIDMVGKEVLVIGTGKSVIEQKERIEAYIEVNHPFVISINSVPDFKVDLIFISNERRYRKIANRVDLKKTIFTSNLMHLKQDVRYVNYAELLNTSMDVSDQAGMMVLKLLVKTSAQSVVLAGFDGFSGNQVNNYSENRFIGSSEPEEMSKKNEATAIQIKKRAKDYKITFLTKSLYSQEVT
;
A
#
# COMPACT_ATOMS: atom_id res chain seq x y z
N MET A 1 13.00 28.29 -23.54
CA MET A 1 12.56 26.99 -23.00
C MET A 1 13.54 26.33 -22.06
N ASN A 2 14.81 26.77 -22.02
CA ASN A 2 15.87 26.29 -21.12
C ASN A 2 15.57 26.41 -19.61
N ARG A 3 14.33 26.71 -19.21
CA ARG A 3 13.91 26.89 -17.82
C ARG A 3 13.28 25.65 -17.21
N VAL A 4 12.62 24.78 -17.99
CA VAL A 4 11.99 23.56 -17.46
C VAL A 4 12.94 22.39 -17.70
N LYS A 5 13.19 21.60 -16.66
CA LYS A 5 13.97 20.37 -16.74
C LYS A 5 13.20 19.22 -16.10
N LEU A 6 13.32 18.03 -16.66
CA LEU A 6 12.69 16.83 -16.15
C LEU A 6 13.65 16.02 -15.30
N LEU A 7 13.14 15.47 -14.21
CA LEU A 7 13.87 14.58 -13.33
C LEU A 7 13.14 13.25 -13.21
N ASP A 8 13.72 12.19 -13.72
CA ASP A 8 13.13 10.85 -13.59
C ASP A 8 13.56 10.18 -12.29
N CYS A 9 12.59 9.70 -11.52
CA CYS A 9 12.78 9.03 -10.23
C CYS A 9 12.30 7.57 -10.22
N THR A 10 12.26 6.90 -11.36
CA THR A 10 11.81 5.49 -11.48
C THR A 10 12.61 4.55 -10.58
N LEU A 11 13.94 4.69 -10.53
CA LEU A 11 14.80 3.83 -9.72
C LEU A 11 14.75 4.14 -8.22
N ARG A 12 14.27 5.32 -7.84
CA ARG A 12 14.16 5.75 -6.44
C ARG A 12 12.75 5.59 -5.90
N ASP A 13 11.78 6.32 -6.44
CA ASP A 13 10.39 6.26 -5.97
C ASP A 13 9.69 4.98 -6.44
N GLY A 14 9.94 4.56 -7.68
CA GLY A 14 9.45 3.29 -8.19
C GLY A 14 9.91 2.10 -7.35
N GLY A 15 11.05 2.22 -6.66
CA GLY A 15 11.55 1.24 -5.72
C GLY A 15 10.60 0.90 -4.56
N TYR A 16 9.63 1.76 -4.21
CA TYR A 16 8.59 1.42 -3.24
C TYR A 16 7.67 0.28 -3.73
N VAL A 17 7.60 0.03 -5.04
CA VAL A 17 6.81 -1.08 -5.62
C VAL A 17 7.51 -2.42 -5.42
N ASN A 18 8.82 -2.50 -5.65
CA ASN A 18 9.59 -3.76 -5.69
C ASN A 18 10.70 -3.84 -4.62
N SER A 19 10.66 -2.99 -3.60
CA SER A 19 11.69 -2.89 -2.56
C SER A 19 13.09 -2.59 -3.12
N TRP A 20 13.16 -1.75 -4.16
CA TRP A 20 14.37 -1.37 -4.90
C TRP A 20 15.13 -2.51 -5.57
N ASN A 21 14.59 -3.73 -5.57
CA ASN A 21 15.17 -4.90 -6.22
C ASN A 21 14.73 -4.94 -7.70
N PHE A 22 15.41 -4.18 -8.54
CA PHE A 22 15.16 -4.13 -9.98
C PHE A 22 15.95 -5.20 -10.75
N GLY A 23 17.09 -5.64 -10.21
CA GLY A 23 18.08 -6.42 -10.94
C GLY A 23 19.01 -5.53 -11.76
N LYS A 24 20.31 -5.87 -11.76
CA LYS A 24 21.36 -5.04 -12.38
C LYS A 24 21.06 -4.64 -13.83
N ASP A 25 20.65 -5.61 -14.65
CA ASP A 25 20.40 -5.38 -16.07
C ASP A 25 19.22 -4.42 -16.27
N THR A 26 18.17 -4.54 -15.45
CA THR A 26 17.02 -3.61 -15.49
C THR A 26 17.44 -2.20 -15.10
N ILE A 27 18.29 -2.04 -14.08
CA ILE A 27 18.80 -0.72 -13.67
C ILE A 27 19.59 -0.09 -14.82
N LYS A 28 20.50 -0.85 -15.46
CA LYS A 28 21.29 -0.38 -16.60
C LYS A 28 20.42 0.01 -17.80
N THR A 29 19.42 -0.82 -18.14
CA THR A 29 18.48 -0.54 -19.23
C THR A 29 17.66 0.71 -18.95
N LEU A 30 17.13 0.88 -17.74
CA LEU A 30 16.38 2.09 -17.36
C LEU A 30 17.23 3.36 -17.46
N ILE A 31 18.46 3.35 -16.93
CA ILE A 31 19.39 4.48 -17.03
C ILE A 31 19.71 4.81 -18.49
N THR A 32 19.97 3.79 -19.31
CA THR A 32 20.30 3.95 -20.74
C THR A 32 19.10 4.50 -21.53
N GLY A 33 17.90 3.99 -21.27
CA GLY A 33 16.66 4.45 -21.88
C GLY A 33 16.36 5.90 -21.54
N LEU A 34 16.53 6.30 -20.26
CA LEU A 34 16.41 7.69 -19.83
C LEU A 34 17.45 8.60 -20.49
N SER A 35 18.68 8.10 -20.67
CA SER A 35 19.74 8.84 -21.36
C SER A 35 19.42 9.06 -22.84
N THR A 36 18.96 8.01 -23.51
CA THR A 36 18.56 8.06 -24.92
C THR A 36 17.33 8.96 -25.11
N ALA A 37 16.42 8.96 -24.14
CA ALA A 37 15.27 9.85 -24.06
C ALA A 37 15.65 11.33 -23.79
N ARG A 38 16.92 11.62 -23.50
CA ARG A 38 17.48 12.95 -23.21
C ARG A 38 16.84 13.61 -21.99
N ILE A 39 16.52 12.80 -20.97
CA ILE A 39 16.03 13.32 -19.69
C ILE A 39 17.13 14.13 -19.00
N ASP A 40 16.80 15.30 -18.46
CA ASP A 40 17.79 16.24 -17.93
C ASP A 40 18.48 15.75 -16.66
N ILE A 41 17.71 15.07 -15.79
CA ILE A 41 18.18 14.61 -14.47
C ILE A 41 17.67 13.19 -14.21
N VAL A 42 18.54 12.28 -13.79
CA VAL A 42 18.18 10.89 -13.49
C VAL A 42 18.51 10.58 -12.02
N GLU A 43 17.50 10.19 -11.25
CA GLU A 43 17.65 9.78 -9.85
C GLU A 43 17.87 8.26 -9.75
N CYS A 44 19.11 7.86 -9.47
CA CYS A 44 19.55 6.46 -9.58
C CYS A 44 19.13 5.56 -8.42
N GLY A 45 18.61 6.10 -7.32
CA GLY A 45 18.25 5.35 -6.12
C GLY A 45 18.56 6.10 -4.82
N PHE A 46 18.81 5.34 -3.74
CA PHE A 46 19.17 5.89 -2.43
C PHE A 46 20.65 5.76 -2.11
N LEU A 47 21.20 6.75 -1.41
CA LEU A 47 22.37 6.59 -0.56
C LEU A 47 21.90 6.25 0.86
N THR A 48 22.32 5.10 1.38
CA THR A 48 21.86 4.56 2.68
C THR A 48 22.91 3.65 3.28
N ASP A 49 22.89 3.49 4.60
CA ASP A 49 23.71 2.47 5.26
C ASP A 49 23.25 1.06 4.83
N CYS A 50 23.96 0.44 3.88
CA CYS A 50 23.68 -0.91 3.38
C CYS A 50 24.96 -1.63 2.93
N ILE A 51 24.84 -2.96 2.75
CA ILE A 51 25.82 -3.73 1.99
C ILE A 51 25.43 -3.61 0.52
N TYR A 52 26.34 -3.09 -0.30
CA TYR A 52 26.11 -2.91 -1.72
C TYR A 52 25.74 -4.22 -2.43
N ASN A 53 24.73 -4.15 -3.29
CA ASN A 53 24.31 -5.22 -4.17
C ASN A 53 23.84 -4.60 -5.50
N GLU A 54 24.43 -5.05 -6.61
CA GLU A 54 24.16 -4.52 -7.95
C GLU A 54 22.73 -4.75 -8.46
N ASP A 55 21.98 -5.65 -7.83
CA ASP A 55 20.55 -5.86 -8.14
C ASP A 55 19.63 -4.83 -7.49
N TYR A 56 20.16 -4.02 -6.57
CA TYR A 56 19.40 -3.04 -5.82
C TYR A 56 19.80 -1.62 -6.20
N ALA A 57 18.81 -0.74 -6.35
CA ALA A 57 19.01 0.70 -6.49
C ALA A 57 19.32 1.36 -5.13
N LEU A 58 20.24 0.77 -4.35
CA LEU A 58 20.67 1.18 -3.03
C LEU A 58 22.20 1.17 -2.99
N PHE A 59 22.78 2.31 -2.62
CA PHE A 59 24.22 2.52 -2.62
C PHE A 59 24.67 3.00 -1.24
N SER A 60 25.84 2.57 -0.80
CA SER A 60 26.48 3.04 0.43
C SER A 60 27.47 4.18 0.18
N ASP A 61 27.92 4.34 -1.07
CA ASP A 61 28.77 5.44 -1.50
C ASP A 61 28.55 5.82 -2.97
N ASN A 62 28.93 7.04 -3.36
CA ASN A 62 28.85 7.53 -4.73
C ASN A 62 29.66 6.65 -5.71
N ASN A 63 30.81 6.15 -5.28
CA ASN A 63 31.70 5.37 -6.15
C ASN A 63 31.03 4.05 -6.61
N GLU A 64 30.11 3.51 -5.83
CA GLU A 64 29.41 2.25 -6.16
C GLU A 64 28.44 2.39 -7.33
N VAL A 65 27.94 3.60 -7.59
CA VAL A 65 27.01 3.86 -8.70
C VAL A 65 27.66 3.59 -10.07
N THR A 66 29.00 3.68 -10.16
CA THR A 66 29.75 3.36 -11.40
C THR A 66 29.51 1.94 -11.91
N ASN A 67 29.14 1.00 -11.04
CA ASN A 67 28.88 -0.40 -11.40
C ASN A 67 27.59 -0.59 -12.21
N VAL A 68 26.66 0.36 -12.14
CA VAL A 68 25.37 0.35 -12.87
C VAL A 68 25.24 1.51 -13.85
N LEU A 69 26.08 2.54 -13.73
CA LEU A 69 26.17 3.69 -14.64
C LEU A 69 27.51 3.67 -15.38
N GLU A 70 27.60 2.80 -16.39
CA GLU A 70 28.80 2.66 -17.23
C GLU A 70 28.78 3.72 -18.33
N ASN A 71 29.74 4.65 -18.34
CA ASN A 71 29.84 5.78 -19.26
C ASN A 71 28.70 6.81 -19.11
N PRO A 72 28.66 7.57 -18.00
CA PRO A 72 27.64 8.59 -17.79
C PRO A 72 27.64 9.63 -18.91
N ASP A 73 26.45 9.95 -19.42
CA ASP A 73 26.28 11.02 -20.39
C ASP A 73 26.51 12.36 -19.69
N SER A 74 27.52 13.11 -20.14
CA SER A 74 27.88 14.41 -19.57
C SER A 74 26.79 15.48 -19.68
N SER A 75 25.78 15.28 -20.53
CA SER A 75 24.63 16.17 -20.66
C SER A 75 23.58 15.97 -19.56
N ILE A 76 23.64 14.86 -18.82
CA ILE A 76 22.67 14.46 -17.81
C ILE A 76 23.25 14.68 -16.42
N LEU A 77 22.42 15.23 -15.52
CA LEU A 77 22.76 15.29 -14.11
C LEU A 77 22.26 14.02 -13.41
N TYR A 78 23.19 13.18 -12.94
CA TYR A 78 22.83 12.02 -12.13
C TYR A 78 22.78 12.40 -10.64
N VAL A 79 21.69 12.01 -9.99
CA VAL A 79 21.40 12.31 -8.59
C VAL A 79 20.99 11.06 -7.82
N VAL A 80 21.06 11.14 -6.50
CA VAL A 80 20.59 10.11 -5.55
C VAL A 80 19.89 10.77 -4.39
N MET A 81 19.06 10.02 -3.66
CA MET A 81 18.35 10.51 -2.47
C MET A 81 18.98 10.02 -1.18
N ILE A 82 19.00 10.87 -0.15
CA ILE A 82 19.13 10.47 1.26
C ILE A 82 17.80 10.81 1.94
N ALA A 83 17.16 9.83 2.57
CA ALA A 83 15.93 10.03 3.33
C ALA A 83 16.20 9.95 4.83
N ILE A 84 16.19 11.11 5.50
CA ILE A 84 16.41 11.20 6.93
C ILE A 84 15.31 10.42 7.67
N GLY A 85 15.69 9.60 8.63
CA GLY A 85 14.75 8.78 9.41
C GLY A 85 14.23 7.50 8.73
N GLU A 86 14.45 7.28 7.42
CA GLU A 86 13.98 6.09 6.70
C GLU A 86 15.11 5.33 5.97
N LYS A 87 15.78 5.98 5.02
CA LYS A 87 16.89 5.46 4.21
C LYS A 87 18.06 6.43 4.34
N GLU A 88 18.61 6.44 5.54
CA GLU A 88 19.59 7.43 5.94
C GLU A 88 21.02 6.87 5.84
N ILE A 89 21.93 7.76 5.48
CA ILE A 89 23.37 7.63 5.71
C ILE A 89 23.88 8.99 6.20
N ASN A 90 24.84 8.97 7.12
CA ASN A 90 25.50 10.21 7.52
C ASN A 90 26.44 10.67 6.40
N PRO A 91 26.23 11.87 5.79
CA PRO A 91 26.99 12.31 4.64
C PRO A 91 28.48 12.51 4.92
N ILE A 92 28.91 12.58 6.19
CA ILE A 92 30.34 12.58 6.56
C ILE A 92 31.07 11.38 5.96
N ASN A 93 30.40 10.21 5.94
CA ASN A 93 30.96 8.94 5.50
C ASN A 93 31.06 8.82 3.97
N LEU A 94 30.45 9.74 3.22
CA LEU A 94 30.44 9.70 1.76
C LEU A 94 31.73 10.23 1.17
N SER A 95 32.16 9.65 0.05
CA SER A 95 33.21 10.20 -0.79
C SER A 95 32.80 11.56 -1.37
N PRO A 96 33.75 12.47 -1.67
CA PRO A 96 33.48 13.71 -2.39
C PRO A 96 32.80 13.49 -3.74
N ALA A 97 32.04 14.48 -4.22
CA ALA A 97 31.35 14.40 -5.51
C ALA A 97 32.28 14.22 -6.71
N SER A 98 33.57 14.55 -6.57
CA SER A 98 34.58 14.36 -7.62
C SER A 98 34.96 12.90 -7.87
N GLU A 99 34.72 12.00 -6.92
CA GLU A 99 35.20 10.61 -6.98
C GLU A 99 34.24 9.66 -7.69
N GLY A 100 32.96 10.01 -7.79
CA GLY A 100 31.93 9.20 -8.44
C GLY A 100 31.11 9.95 -9.49
N PRO A 101 30.18 9.27 -10.18
CA PRO A 101 29.40 9.83 -11.27
C PRO A 101 28.23 10.70 -10.77
N ILE A 102 27.77 10.50 -9.54
CA ILE A 102 26.69 11.30 -8.96
C ILE A 102 27.21 12.68 -8.59
N LYS A 103 26.55 13.73 -9.11
CA LYS A 103 26.90 15.13 -8.84
C LYS A 103 25.85 15.87 -8.00
N GLY A 104 24.69 15.27 -7.78
CA GLY A 104 23.66 15.85 -6.92
C GLY A 104 23.10 14.88 -5.88
N VAL A 105 22.73 15.43 -4.72
CA VAL A 105 22.09 14.68 -3.64
C VAL A 105 20.80 15.37 -3.25
N ARG A 106 19.71 14.60 -3.25
CA ARG A 106 18.37 15.00 -2.84
C ARG A 106 18.16 14.62 -1.38
N LEU A 107 17.99 15.61 -0.53
CA LEU A 107 17.72 15.42 0.90
C LEU A 107 16.22 15.52 1.14
N THR A 108 15.60 14.41 1.51
CA THR A 108 14.21 14.38 1.96
C THR A 108 14.11 14.26 3.47
N PHE A 109 13.21 15.05 4.07
CA PHE A 109 13.12 15.20 5.53
C PHE A 109 11.73 15.66 5.96
N HIS A 110 11.33 15.28 7.17
CA HIS A 110 10.13 15.75 7.84
C HIS A 110 10.37 17.07 8.58
N GLN A 111 9.29 17.73 9.00
CA GLN A 111 9.37 19.04 9.67
C GLN A 111 10.20 19.00 10.97
N ASN A 112 10.14 17.91 11.72
CA ASN A 112 10.94 17.72 12.95
C ASN A 112 12.43 17.42 12.67
N GLU A 113 12.81 17.21 11.41
CA GLU A 113 14.16 16.84 10.98
C GLU A 113 14.90 18.00 10.29
N ILE A 114 14.28 19.18 10.19
CA ILE A 114 14.83 20.35 9.50
C ILE A 114 16.27 20.65 9.95
N GLU A 115 16.55 20.71 11.26
CA GLU A 115 17.91 21.03 11.73
C GLU A 115 18.95 20.05 11.21
N LYS A 116 18.62 18.75 11.23
CA LYS A 116 19.50 17.70 10.74
C LYS A 116 19.68 17.78 9.22
N ALA A 117 18.61 18.12 8.49
CA ALA A 117 18.68 18.31 7.04
C ALA A 117 19.63 19.45 6.64
N PHE A 118 19.59 20.59 7.34
CA PHE A 118 20.53 21.69 7.08
C PHE A 118 21.98 21.32 7.42
N TYR A 119 22.19 20.60 8.52
CA TYR A 119 23.52 20.07 8.86
C TYR A 119 24.05 19.14 7.76
N TYR A 120 23.23 18.21 7.26
CA TYR A 120 23.60 17.31 6.17
C TYR A 120 23.84 18.06 4.85
N ALA A 121 23.04 19.07 4.56
CA ALA A 121 23.19 19.89 3.36
C ALA A 121 24.55 20.59 3.34
N HIS A 122 24.99 21.19 4.45
CA HIS A 122 26.32 21.81 4.53
C HIS A 122 27.45 20.82 4.23
N ILE A 123 27.42 19.63 4.84
CA ILE A 123 28.45 18.59 4.60
C ILE A 123 28.48 18.17 3.13
N LEU A 124 27.32 17.97 2.52
CA LEU A 124 27.21 17.58 1.11
C LEU A 124 27.73 18.69 0.18
N MET A 125 27.40 19.95 0.46
CA MET A 125 27.89 21.09 -0.31
C MET A 125 29.42 21.25 -0.17
N ASP A 126 29.97 21.07 1.04
CA ASP A 126 31.42 21.08 1.28
C ASP A 126 32.15 19.94 0.52
N LYS A 127 31.48 18.80 0.34
CA LYS A 127 31.94 17.67 -0.48
C LYS A 127 31.73 17.88 -1.99
N GLY A 128 31.16 19.02 -2.39
CA GLY A 128 30.99 19.42 -3.80
C GLY A 128 29.71 18.91 -4.48
N TYR A 129 28.75 18.37 -3.73
CA TYR A 129 27.46 17.94 -4.30
C TYR A 129 26.52 19.12 -4.54
N GLN A 130 25.75 19.06 -5.62
CA GLN A 130 24.57 19.89 -5.81
C GLN A 130 23.44 19.38 -4.92
N VAL A 131 23.03 20.16 -3.92
CA VAL A 131 22.01 19.72 -2.95
C VAL A 131 20.62 20.17 -3.36
N PHE A 132 19.65 19.27 -3.26
CA PHE A 132 18.23 19.50 -3.51
C PHE A 132 17.47 19.27 -2.21
N MET A 133 16.75 20.28 -1.72
CA MET A 133 16.04 20.20 -0.44
C MET A 133 14.58 19.85 -0.66
N GLN A 134 14.11 18.73 -0.08
CA GLN A 134 12.78 18.15 -0.31
C GLN A 134 12.03 17.92 1.01
N PRO A 135 11.42 18.96 1.59
CA PRO A 135 10.57 18.81 2.77
C PRO A 135 9.32 17.98 2.45
N VAL A 136 9.19 16.81 3.09
CA VAL A 136 8.06 15.89 2.92
C VAL A 136 6.76 16.57 3.38
N GLY A 137 5.71 16.45 2.57
CA GLY A 137 4.39 17.01 2.86
C GLY A 137 4.35 18.54 2.87
N SER A 138 5.36 19.22 2.31
CA SER A 138 5.45 20.69 2.26
C SER A 138 4.25 21.39 1.64
N ALA A 139 3.51 20.71 0.75
CA ALA A 139 2.23 21.19 0.22
C ALA A 139 1.18 21.48 1.30
N ASN A 140 1.30 20.86 2.47
CA ASN A 140 0.35 20.97 3.59
C ASN A 140 0.91 21.78 4.77
N TYR A 141 2.09 22.40 4.64
CA TYR A 141 2.64 23.22 5.73
C TYR A 141 1.80 24.47 5.92
N LYS A 142 1.69 24.93 7.17
CA LYS A 142 1.17 26.26 7.45
C LYS A 142 2.11 27.30 6.86
N ASP A 143 1.56 28.37 6.31
CA ASP A 143 2.33 29.40 5.61
C ASP A 143 3.50 29.94 6.44
N GLN A 144 3.34 30.15 7.75
CA GLN A 144 4.44 30.59 8.62
C GLN A 144 5.62 29.61 8.65
N ILE A 145 5.34 28.30 8.78
CA ILE A 145 6.38 27.26 8.80
C ILE A 145 7.11 27.22 7.46
N LEU A 146 6.36 27.35 6.37
CA LEU A 146 6.93 27.38 5.02
C LEU A 146 7.81 28.64 4.82
N MET A 147 7.37 29.80 5.30
CA MET A 147 8.14 31.05 5.23
C MET A 147 9.43 30.99 6.03
N ASP A 148 9.39 30.47 7.26
CA ASP A 148 10.58 30.29 8.10
C ASP A 148 11.58 29.34 7.42
N LEU A 149 11.09 28.27 6.77
CA LEU A 149 11.92 27.35 6.00
C LEU A 149 12.53 28.04 4.77
N ILE A 150 11.75 28.82 4.01
CA ILE A 150 12.24 29.55 2.84
C ILE A 150 13.37 30.51 3.22
N GLN A 151 13.26 31.22 4.34
CA GLN A 151 14.32 32.12 4.79
C GLN A 151 15.65 31.37 4.97
N ARG A 152 15.63 30.22 5.65
CA ARG A 152 16.83 29.40 5.84
C ARG A 152 17.36 28.83 4.53
N ILE A 153 16.46 28.43 3.63
CA ILE A 153 16.83 27.94 2.28
C ILE A 153 17.55 29.04 1.49
N ASN A 154 17.13 30.30 1.61
CA ASN A 154 17.79 31.44 0.97
C ASN A 154 19.19 31.70 1.55
N GLU A 155 19.41 31.43 2.84
CA GLU A 155 20.73 31.51 3.48
C GLU A 155 21.65 30.37 3.00
N LEU A 156 21.11 29.15 2.88
CA LEU A 156 21.85 27.96 2.43
C LEU A 156 22.18 28.00 0.93
N ARG A 157 21.29 28.55 0.09
CA ARG A 157 21.37 28.56 -1.38
C ARG A 157 21.64 27.18 -2.01
N PRO A 158 20.77 26.18 -1.77
CA PRO A 158 20.88 24.88 -2.44
C PRO A 158 20.64 25.01 -3.95
N HIS A 159 20.95 23.95 -4.70
CA HIS A 159 20.66 23.90 -6.14
C HIS A 159 19.16 24.02 -6.42
N ALA A 160 18.34 23.34 -5.61
CA ALA A 160 16.89 23.39 -5.74
C ALA A 160 16.17 23.24 -4.40
N PHE A 161 14.96 23.80 -4.34
CA PHE A 161 13.98 23.59 -3.29
C PHE A 161 12.70 23.00 -3.88
N TYR A 162 12.16 21.95 -3.28
CA TYR A 162 11.01 21.23 -3.81
C TYR A 162 9.73 21.47 -3.02
N LEU A 163 8.64 21.64 -3.77
CA LEU A 163 7.29 21.38 -3.31
C LEU A 163 6.98 19.89 -3.46
N VAL A 164 6.59 19.22 -2.38
CA VAL A 164 6.33 17.78 -2.34
C VAL A 164 4.88 17.51 -1.93
N ASP A 165 4.06 17.02 -2.87
CA ASP A 165 2.69 16.56 -2.64
C ASP A 165 2.65 15.07 -2.33
N THR A 166 3.15 14.73 -1.14
CA THR A 166 3.25 13.35 -0.64
C THR A 166 1.90 12.63 -0.56
N LEU A 167 0.81 13.38 -0.34
CA LEU A 167 -0.54 12.81 -0.24
C LEU A 167 -1.28 12.79 -1.59
N GLY A 168 -0.74 13.42 -2.64
CA GLY A 168 -1.38 13.49 -3.95
C GLY A 168 -2.72 14.23 -3.91
N THR A 169 -2.84 15.24 -3.04
CA THR A 169 -4.09 15.94 -2.72
C THR A 169 -4.22 17.30 -3.41
N MET A 170 -3.16 17.81 -4.03
CA MET A 170 -3.18 19.16 -4.59
C MET A 170 -4.05 19.25 -5.85
N TYR A 171 -4.93 20.25 -5.87
CA TYR A 171 -5.56 20.74 -7.08
C TYR A 171 -4.82 21.97 -7.63
N GLN A 172 -5.20 22.40 -8.83
CA GLN A 172 -4.60 23.51 -9.55
C GLN A 172 -4.48 24.81 -8.74
N ASN A 173 -5.50 25.14 -7.94
CA ASN A 173 -5.49 26.35 -7.11
C ASN A 173 -4.46 26.27 -5.96
N ASP A 174 -4.25 25.08 -5.39
CA ASP A 174 -3.27 24.86 -4.34
C ASP A 174 -1.85 25.04 -4.88
N VAL A 175 -1.59 24.44 -6.05
CA VAL A 175 -0.33 24.60 -6.78
C VAL A 175 -0.07 26.07 -7.06
N LYS A 176 -1.02 26.78 -7.69
CA LYS A 176 -0.86 28.21 -8.01
C LYS A 176 -0.54 29.04 -6.77
N ARG A 177 -1.26 28.84 -5.67
CA ARG A 177 -1.01 29.54 -4.40
C ARG A 177 0.42 29.32 -3.90
N LEU A 178 0.86 28.06 -3.84
CA LEU A 178 2.20 27.69 -3.37
C LEU A 178 3.29 28.21 -4.31
N LEU A 179 3.07 28.18 -5.62
CA LEU A 179 3.99 28.76 -6.60
C LEU A 179 4.14 30.26 -6.45
N TYR A 180 3.04 31.01 -6.26
CA TYR A 180 3.14 32.45 -5.98
C TYR A 180 3.90 32.73 -4.69
N LEU A 181 3.69 31.93 -3.64
CA LEU A 181 4.41 32.11 -2.38
C LEU A 181 5.92 31.84 -2.57
N LEU A 182 6.28 30.74 -3.24
CA LEU A 182 7.68 30.36 -3.44
C LEU A 182 8.38 31.31 -4.41
N ASP A 183 7.76 31.64 -5.53
CA ASP A 183 8.37 32.50 -6.57
C ASP A 183 8.64 33.94 -6.07
N ASN A 184 7.85 34.45 -5.13
CA ASN A 184 8.08 35.78 -4.57
C ASN A 184 9.11 35.82 -3.43
N ASN A 185 9.33 34.71 -2.72
CA ASN A 185 10.11 34.71 -1.48
C ASN A 185 11.42 33.91 -1.54
N LEU A 186 11.55 32.96 -2.46
CA LEU A 186 12.76 32.17 -2.65
C LEU A 186 13.82 32.98 -3.44
N ASP A 187 15.12 32.79 -3.19
CA ASP A 187 16.18 33.46 -3.97
C ASP A 187 16.09 33.04 -5.46
N PRO A 188 16.05 33.98 -6.44
CA PRO A 188 15.94 33.68 -7.87
C PRO A 188 16.95 32.68 -8.44
N SER A 189 18.11 32.51 -7.79
CA SER A 189 19.11 31.54 -8.23
C SER A 189 18.76 30.08 -7.89
N ILE A 190 17.84 29.86 -6.95
CA ILE A 190 17.44 28.52 -6.50
C ILE A 190 16.36 27.99 -7.43
N ALA A 191 16.58 26.79 -7.99
CA ALA A 191 15.57 26.13 -8.81
C ALA A 191 14.36 25.68 -7.97
N LEU A 192 13.17 25.77 -8.55
CA LEU A 192 11.94 25.33 -7.90
C LEU A 192 11.51 23.97 -8.46
N GLY A 193 11.48 22.96 -7.60
CA GLY A 193 11.06 21.61 -7.95
C GLY A 193 9.62 21.30 -7.57
N LEU A 194 8.96 20.45 -8.36
CA LEU A 194 7.67 19.84 -8.02
C LEU A 194 7.80 18.32 -8.04
N HIS A 195 7.47 17.70 -6.92
CA HIS A 195 7.25 16.26 -6.80
C HIS A 195 5.78 16.03 -6.42
N SER A 196 5.02 15.33 -7.26
CA SER A 196 3.59 15.09 -7.01
C SER A 196 3.16 13.68 -7.38
N HIS A 197 2.24 13.14 -6.58
CA HIS A 197 1.66 11.81 -6.81
C HIS A 197 0.30 11.87 -7.49
N ASN A 198 -0.06 10.77 -8.16
CA ASN A 198 -1.25 10.63 -8.99
C ASN A 198 -2.48 10.08 -8.26
N ASN A 199 -2.55 10.23 -6.94
CA ASN A 199 -3.65 9.67 -6.14
C ASN A 199 -5.03 10.20 -6.55
N LEU A 200 -5.09 11.49 -6.95
CA LEU A 200 -6.27 12.13 -7.55
C LEU A 200 -6.17 12.30 -9.08
N GLN A 201 -5.16 11.71 -9.72
CA GLN A 201 -4.84 11.88 -11.15
C GLN A 201 -4.59 13.34 -11.57
N MET A 202 -4.13 14.18 -10.63
CA MET A 202 -3.90 15.61 -10.85
C MET A 202 -2.46 15.98 -11.20
N SER A 203 -1.51 15.05 -11.06
CA SER A 203 -0.09 15.35 -11.20
C SER A 203 0.28 15.96 -12.56
N PHE A 204 -0.27 15.42 -13.65
CA PHE A 204 -0.03 15.95 -15.00
C PHE A 204 -0.64 17.34 -15.20
N ALA A 205 -1.88 17.56 -14.75
CA ALA A 205 -2.54 18.86 -14.84
C ALA A 205 -1.80 19.92 -14.00
N ASN A 206 -1.32 19.55 -12.82
CA ASN A 206 -0.55 20.42 -11.92
C ASN A 206 0.81 20.79 -12.54
N ALA A 207 1.48 19.84 -13.20
CA ALA A 207 2.72 20.10 -13.94
C ALA A 207 2.50 21.06 -15.12
N GLN A 208 1.40 20.92 -15.87
CA GLN A 208 1.06 21.86 -16.94
C GLN A 208 0.86 23.30 -16.42
N ASP A 209 0.15 23.44 -15.30
CA ASP A 209 -0.03 24.74 -14.64
C ASP A 209 1.32 25.35 -14.25
N LEU A 210 2.22 24.56 -13.65
CA LEU A 210 3.58 24.98 -13.29
C LEU A 210 4.40 25.38 -14.52
N ILE A 211 4.35 24.60 -15.61
CA ILE A 211 5.07 24.92 -16.86
C ILE A 211 4.56 26.22 -17.48
N SER A 212 3.27 26.51 -17.37
CA SER A 212 2.66 27.73 -17.89
C SER A 212 2.91 28.97 -17.01
N PHE A 213 3.33 28.77 -15.76
CA PHE A 213 3.56 29.85 -14.79
C PHE A 213 4.65 30.81 -15.25
N CYS A 214 4.40 32.11 -15.21
CA CYS A 214 5.35 33.13 -15.64
C CYS A 214 6.39 33.40 -14.55
N THR A 215 7.56 32.77 -14.67
CA THR A 215 8.71 32.95 -13.76
C THR A 215 10.02 32.92 -14.54
N THR A 216 11.03 33.62 -14.04
CA THR A 216 12.40 33.61 -14.56
C THR A 216 13.24 32.46 -14.00
N ARG A 217 12.72 31.70 -13.03
CA ARG A 217 13.42 30.61 -12.35
C ARG A 217 13.50 29.35 -13.21
N THR A 218 14.49 28.52 -12.90
CA THR A 218 14.52 27.13 -13.36
C THR A 218 13.45 26.33 -12.60
N ILE A 219 12.66 25.57 -13.34
CA ILE A 219 11.62 24.68 -12.86
C ILE A 219 12.07 23.24 -13.08
N LEU A 220 12.01 22.44 -12.02
CA LEU A 220 12.27 21.01 -12.07
C LEU A 220 10.96 20.26 -11.83
N ILE A 221 10.69 19.24 -12.65
CA ILE A 221 9.48 18.42 -12.50
C ILE A 221 9.91 16.98 -12.38
N ASP A 222 9.59 16.38 -11.23
CA ASP A 222 9.82 14.96 -11.02
C ASP A 222 8.77 14.14 -11.76
N THR A 223 9.25 13.11 -12.44
CA THR A 223 8.45 12.12 -13.16
C THR A 223 8.98 10.72 -12.90
N SER A 224 8.25 9.69 -13.30
CA SER A 224 8.78 8.34 -13.44
C SER A 224 8.15 7.63 -14.62
N ILE A 225 8.89 6.72 -15.25
CA ILE A 225 8.42 5.94 -16.38
C ILE A 225 7.18 5.13 -15.96
N TYR A 226 6.12 5.21 -16.76
CA TYR A 226 4.82 4.58 -16.49
C TYR A 226 4.22 4.98 -15.12
N GLY A 227 4.64 6.15 -14.60
CA GLY A 227 4.23 6.65 -13.29
C GLY A 227 4.64 5.74 -12.13
N MET A 228 5.63 4.87 -12.30
CA MET A 228 6.05 3.93 -11.26
C MET A 228 6.47 4.67 -9.98
N GLY A 229 5.84 4.38 -8.87
CA GLY A 229 6.08 5.10 -7.62
C GLY A 229 5.16 4.67 -6.50
N ARG A 230 5.34 5.31 -5.35
CA ARG A 230 4.51 5.07 -4.17
C ARG A 230 3.03 5.38 -4.44
N GLY A 231 2.13 4.64 -3.79
CA GLY A 231 0.70 4.90 -3.85
C GLY A 231 0.14 4.70 -5.26
N ALA A 232 -0.57 5.69 -5.79
CA ALA A 232 -1.07 5.64 -7.16
C ALA A 232 0.00 5.95 -8.22
N GLY A 233 1.26 6.14 -7.81
CA GLY A 233 2.35 6.48 -8.70
C GLY A 233 2.62 7.98 -8.82
N ASN A 234 3.57 8.33 -9.69
CA ASN A 234 4.00 9.70 -9.96
C ASN A 234 3.48 10.18 -11.31
N LEU A 235 3.87 11.39 -11.69
CA LEU A 235 3.73 11.87 -13.07
C LEU A 235 4.48 10.95 -14.04
N CYS A 236 3.79 10.45 -15.06
CA CYS A 236 4.42 9.64 -16.11
C CYS A 236 5.41 10.45 -16.94
N THR A 237 6.67 10.00 -17.02
CA THR A 237 7.75 10.64 -17.78
C THR A 237 7.38 10.75 -19.26
N GLU A 238 6.89 9.67 -19.85
CA GLU A 238 6.52 9.58 -21.26
C GLU A 238 5.37 10.53 -21.66
N LEU A 239 4.43 10.80 -20.74
CA LEU A 239 3.33 11.74 -21.00
C LEU A 239 3.83 13.19 -20.97
N LEU A 240 4.74 13.51 -20.05
CA LEU A 240 5.24 14.86 -19.92
C LEU A 240 6.23 15.22 -21.03
N THR A 241 7.09 14.29 -21.45
CA THR A 241 8.01 14.51 -22.58
C THR A 241 7.25 14.75 -23.88
N ASP A 242 6.24 13.93 -24.20
CA ASP A 242 5.40 14.12 -25.37
C ASP A 242 4.64 15.46 -25.35
N TYR A 243 4.12 15.85 -24.18
CA TYR A 243 3.49 17.15 -23.99
C TYR A 243 4.44 18.32 -24.25
N LEU A 244 5.67 18.26 -23.72
CA LEU A 244 6.69 19.30 -23.91
C LEU A 244 7.15 19.38 -25.37
N ASN A 245 7.33 18.24 -26.05
CA ASN A 245 7.65 18.19 -27.47
C ASN A 245 6.55 18.87 -28.30
N THR A 246 5.30 18.48 -28.06
CA THR A 246 4.14 18.97 -28.83
C THR A 246 3.85 20.46 -28.59
N ASN A 247 3.82 20.90 -27.33
CA ASN A 247 3.31 22.23 -26.97
C ASN A 247 4.40 23.29 -26.84
N TYR A 248 5.64 22.85 -26.58
CA TYR A 248 6.75 23.76 -26.32
C TYR A 248 7.86 23.61 -27.36
N LYS A 249 7.94 22.52 -28.14
CA LYS A 249 9.05 22.20 -29.06
C LYS A 249 10.32 21.79 -28.29
N ALA A 250 10.15 20.98 -27.25
CA ALA A 250 11.25 20.23 -26.68
C ALA A 250 11.74 19.15 -27.66
N ASP A 251 12.86 18.52 -27.32
CA ASP A 251 13.56 17.54 -28.15
C ASP A 251 13.87 16.27 -27.34
N TYR A 252 12.90 15.81 -26.55
CA TYR A 252 12.97 14.53 -25.82
C TYR A 252 12.62 13.36 -26.75
N GLU A 253 13.23 12.19 -26.55
CA GLU A 253 12.88 10.98 -27.30
C GLU A 253 11.93 10.09 -26.48
N VAL A 254 10.68 9.95 -26.92
CA VAL A 254 9.64 9.24 -26.15
C VAL A 254 9.73 7.72 -26.28
N LEU A 255 10.12 7.20 -27.46
CA LEU A 255 10.14 5.76 -27.74
C LEU A 255 11.02 4.94 -26.77
N PRO A 256 12.25 5.37 -26.41
CA PRO A 256 13.07 4.63 -25.43
C PRO A 256 12.40 4.47 -24.07
N LEU A 257 11.57 5.42 -23.65
CA LEU A 257 10.81 5.33 -22.41
C LEU A 257 9.74 4.24 -22.49
N LEU A 258 9.06 4.13 -23.64
CA LEU A 258 8.03 3.11 -23.87
C LEU A 258 8.63 1.70 -23.98
N GLU A 259 9.82 1.58 -24.56
CA GLU A 259 10.59 0.32 -24.57
C GLU A 259 10.94 -0.10 -23.13
N CYS A 260 11.37 0.84 -22.28
CA CYS A 260 11.58 0.57 -20.86
C CYS A 260 10.31 0.09 -20.15
N VAL A 261 9.13 0.60 -20.52
CA VAL A 261 7.86 0.09 -19.96
C VAL A 261 7.71 -1.38 -20.29
N ASP A 262 7.77 -1.74 -21.57
CA ASP A 262 7.51 -3.10 -22.05
C ASP A 262 8.54 -4.11 -21.53
N GLU A 263 9.83 -3.79 -21.63
CA GLU A 263 10.92 -4.72 -21.32
C GLU A 263 11.21 -4.83 -19.81
N CYS A 264 11.12 -3.73 -19.07
CA CYS A 264 11.54 -3.66 -17.67
C CYS A 264 10.37 -3.62 -16.70
N LEU A 265 9.38 -2.75 -16.94
CA LEU A 265 8.38 -2.41 -15.92
C LEU A 265 7.15 -3.31 -15.95
N MET A 266 6.75 -3.82 -17.13
CA MET A 266 5.58 -4.69 -17.26
C MET A 266 5.68 -5.99 -16.42
N PRO A 267 6.82 -6.69 -16.35
CA PRO A 267 6.97 -7.85 -15.46
C PRO A 267 6.78 -7.51 -13.98
N ILE A 268 7.22 -6.32 -13.55
CA ILE A 268 7.05 -5.83 -12.17
C ILE A 268 5.58 -5.48 -11.94
N TYR A 269 4.96 -4.74 -12.85
CA TYR A 269 3.56 -4.32 -12.77
C TYR A 269 2.60 -5.51 -12.67
N MET A 270 2.83 -6.58 -13.42
CA MET A 270 2.00 -7.79 -13.37
C MET A 270 2.05 -8.50 -12.01
N GLN A 271 3.14 -8.35 -11.26
CA GLN A 271 3.28 -8.90 -9.92
C GLN A 271 2.76 -7.95 -8.84
N ARG A 272 3.00 -6.64 -9.02
CA ARG A 272 2.69 -5.57 -8.07
C ARG A 272 2.19 -4.34 -8.82
N PRO A 273 0.89 -4.29 -9.16
CA PRO A 273 0.34 -3.18 -9.92
C PRO A 273 0.32 -1.89 -9.08
N TRP A 274 0.72 -0.78 -9.70
CA TRP A 274 0.53 0.57 -9.17
C TRP A 274 -0.52 1.33 -10.00
N GLY A 275 -0.90 2.52 -9.57
CA GLY A 275 -1.91 3.33 -10.26
C GLY A 275 -3.13 3.64 -9.41
N TYR A 276 -4.10 4.32 -10.02
CA TYR A 276 -5.31 4.75 -9.35
C TYR A 276 -6.06 3.58 -8.69
N SER A 277 -6.47 3.77 -7.44
CA SER A 277 -7.27 2.79 -6.71
C SER A 277 -8.25 3.48 -5.77
N VAL A 278 -9.30 2.75 -5.38
CA VAL A 278 -10.26 3.20 -4.34
C VAL A 278 -9.54 3.51 -3.03
N ALA A 279 -8.47 2.77 -2.70
CA ALA A 279 -7.67 3.02 -1.49
C ALA A 279 -7.04 4.41 -1.52
N TYR A 280 -6.35 4.73 -2.61
CA TYR A 280 -5.61 5.97 -2.75
C TYR A 280 -6.52 7.17 -2.88
N PHE A 281 -7.65 7.02 -3.58
CA PHE A 281 -8.70 8.03 -3.60
C PHE A 281 -9.25 8.31 -2.20
N LEU A 282 -9.62 7.28 -1.43
CA LEU A 282 -10.15 7.45 -0.07
C LEU A 282 -9.13 8.14 0.82
N ALA A 283 -7.88 7.67 0.82
CA ALA A 283 -6.81 8.27 1.63
C ALA A 283 -6.62 9.76 1.30
N SER A 284 -6.56 10.11 0.01
CA SER A 284 -6.40 11.49 -0.44
C SER A 284 -7.61 12.35 -0.10
N SER A 285 -8.83 11.85 -0.32
CA SER A 285 -10.07 12.56 0.03
C SER A 285 -10.21 12.86 1.53
N LYS A 286 -9.49 12.11 2.37
CA LYS A 286 -9.43 12.28 3.83
C LYS A 286 -8.14 12.93 4.30
N ASN A 287 -7.27 13.38 3.37
CA ASN A 287 -5.96 13.96 3.64
C ASN A 287 -5.11 13.10 4.59
N CYS A 288 -5.07 11.79 4.34
CA CYS A 288 -4.27 10.87 5.16
C CYS A 288 -3.36 9.98 4.31
N HIS A 289 -2.38 9.39 4.96
CA HIS A 289 -1.37 8.53 4.36
C HIS A 289 -2.02 7.36 3.58
N PRO A 290 -1.60 7.07 2.33
CA PRO A 290 -2.18 6.03 1.47
C PRO A 290 -2.37 4.67 2.14
N ASN A 291 -1.36 4.25 2.92
CA ASN A 291 -1.36 2.95 3.62
C ASN A 291 -2.50 2.76 4.62
N TYR A 292 -3.11 3.81 5.17
CA TYR A 292 -4.27 3.65 6.06
C TYR A 292 -5.47 3.04 5.34
N ALA A 293 -5.83 3.58 4.17
CA ALA A 293 -6.94 3.08 3.38
C ALA A 293 -6.62 1.72 2.75
N SER A 294 -5.37 1.52 2.28
CA SER A 294 -4.93 0.23 1.73
C SER A 294 -5.01 -0.88 2.77
N TYR A 295 -4.59 -0.61 4.02
CA TYR A 295 -4.67 -1.55 5.13
C TYR A 295 -6.13 -1.96 5.43
N LEU A 296 -7.03 -0.99 5.54
CA LEU A 296 -8.45 -1.27 5.80
C LEU A 296 -9.12 -2.02 4.65
N LEU A 297 -8.72 -1.76 3.40
CA LEU A 297 -9.21 -2.48 2.23
C LEU A 297 -8.68 -3.92 2.17
N SER A 298 -7.42 -4.16 2.57
CA SER A 298 -6.82 -5.51 2.56
C SER A 298 -7.43 -6.47 3.58
N LYS A 299 -8.17 -5.95 4.59
CA LYS A 299 -9.01 -6.73 5.50
C LYS A 299 -10.18 -7.42 4.78
N GLN A 300 -10.70 -6.84 3.69
CA GLN A 300 -11.83 -7.35 2.91
C GLN A 300 -13.12 -7.64 3.72
N THR A 301 -13.25 -7.06 4.92
CA THR A 301 -14.35 -7.30 5.87
C THR A 301 -15.36 -6.17 5.94
N VAL A 302 -14.91 -4.93 5.77
CA VAL A 302 -15.72 -3.71 5.87
C VAL A 302 -16.03 -3.07 4.52
N SER A 303 -17.20 -2.45 4.41
CA SER A 303 -17.59 -1.67 3.23
C SER A 303 -16.74 -0.41 3.07
N VAL A 304 -16.67 0.14 1.85
CA VAL A 304 -15.97 1.42 1.58
C VAL A 304 -16.51 2.56 2.46
N ARG A 305 -17.81 2.56 2.74
CA ARG A 305 -18.44 3.52 3.67
C ARG A 305 -17.84 3.41 5.08
N ALA A 306 -17.76 2.21 5.62
CA ALA A 306 -17.16 1.99 6.94
C ALA A 306 -15.68 2.38 6.95
N ILE A 307 -14.92 2.07 5.90
CA ILE A 307 -13.54 2.53 5.76
C ILE A 307 -13.46 4.06 5.81
N SER A 308 -14.32 4.75 5.06
CA SER A 308 -14.39 6.22 5.07
C SER A 308 -14.64 6.78 6.46
N ASN A 309 -15.58 6.19 7.22
CA ASN A 309 -15.87 6.60 8.60
C ASN A 309 -14.67 6.37 9.54
N ILE A 310 -13.99 5.21 9.43
CA ILE A 310 -12.80 4.92 10.25
C ILE A 310 -11.68 5.93 9.95
N LEU A 311 -11.49 6.31 8.68
CA LEU A 311 -10.49 7.31 8.29
C LEU A 311 -10.83 8.71 8.84
N ASP A 312 -12.12 9.06 8.96
CA ASP A 312 -12.56 10.33 9.57
C ASP A 312 -12.19 10.43 11.05
N GLU A 313 -12.06 9.30 11.75
CA GLU A 313 -11.67 9.25 13.16
C GLU A 313 -10.16 9.48 13.38
N ILE A 314 -9.33 9.51 12.32
CA ILE A 314 -7.88 9.75 12.44
C ILE A 314 -7.62 11.25 12.75
N PRO A 315 -6.98 11.57 13.89
CA PRO A 315 -6.57 12.92 14.24
C PRO A 315 -5.60 13.50 13.22
N GLU A 316 -5.68 14.81 12.97
CA GLU A 316 -4.89 15.52 11.94
C GLU A 316 -3.39 15.23 12.06
N GLU A 317 -2.86 15.24 13.29
CA GLU A 317 -1.45 14.99 13.59
C GLU A 317 -0.97 13.56 13.25
N ARG A 318 -1.88 12.59 13.14
CA ARG A 318 -1.57 11.19 12.79
C ARG A 318 -1.81 10.88 11.32
N ARG A 319 -2.34 11.82 10.54
CA ARG A 319 -2.70 11.57 9.14
C ARG A 319 -1.49 11.44 8.21
N PHE A 320 -0.38 12.11 8.50
CA PHE A 320 0.76 12.22 7.59
C PHE A 320 1.70 11.01 7.61
N LEU A 321 1.74 10.27 8.72
CA LEU A 321 2.58 9.08 8.89
C LEU A 321 1.70 7.86 9.15
N PHE A 322 2.05 6.72 8.57
CA PHE A 322 1.30 5.48 8.76
C PHE A 322 1.62 4.82 10.10
N ASP A 323 0.59 4.67 10.95
CA ASP A 323 0.66 3.89 12.20
C ASP A 323 -0.28 2.68 12.10
N LYS A 324 0.32 1.50 11.84
CA LYS A 324 -0.41 0.23 11.70
C LYS A 324 -1.19 -0.15 12.96
N ASN A 325 -0.61 0.07 14.14
CA ASN A 325 -1.23 -0.34 15.41
C ASN A 325 -2.44 0.55 15.71
N TYR A 326 -2.31 1.84 15.44
CA TYR A 326 -3.38 2.80 15.65
C TYR A 326 -4.59 2.53 14.75
N ILE A 327 -4.37 2.33 13.44
CA ILE A 327 -5.48 2.07 12.52
C ILE A 327 -6.19 0.74 12.81
N GLU A 328 -5.45 -0.28 13.25
CA GLU A 328 -6.04 -1.54 13.71
C GLU A 328 -6.90 -1.33 14.97
N SER A 329 -6.50 -0.44 15.88
CA SER A 329 -7.29 -0.12 17.08
C SER A 329 -8.61 0.59 16.73
N LEU A 330 -8.57 1.55 15.79
CA LEU A 330 -9.78 2.22 15.28
C LEU A 330 -10.69 1.22 14.56
N TYR A 331 -10.11 0.37 13.71
CA TYR A 331 -10.83 -0.69 13.01
C TYR A 331 -11.58 -1.60 14.00
N GLN A 332 -10.89 -2.09 15.04
CA GLN A 332 -11.50 -2.93 16.06
C GLN A 332 -12.55 -2.18 16.88
N SER A 333 -12.29 -0.92 17.23
CA SER A 333 -13.25 -0.08 17.95
C SER A 333 -14.54 0.09 17.15
N TYR A 334 -14.43 0.42 15.87
CA TYR A 334 -15.56 0.58 14.95
C TYR A 334 -16.40 -0.69 14.83
N GLN A 335 -15.76 -1.87 14.82
CA GLN A 335 -16.46 -3.14 14.71
C GLN A 335 -17.04 -3.64 16.04
N LYS A 336 -16.51 -3.22 17.20
CA LYS A 336 -16.95 -3.67 18.52
C LYS A 336 -18.37 -3.18 18.84
N HIS A 337 -19.34 -4.08 18.70
CA HIS A 337 -20.71 -3.91 19.20
C HIS A 337 -20.99 -5.01 20.21
N TYR A 338 -21.22 -4.64 21.47
CA TYR A 338 -21.54 -5.63 22.51
C TYR A 338 -23.03 -5.94 22.50
N VAL A 339 -23.36 -7.22 22.57
CA VAL A 339 -24.73 -7.73 22.66
C VAL A 339 -24.78 -8.84 23.70
N ASP A 340 -25.93 -8.99 24.35
CA ASP A 340 -26.21 -10.18 25.15
C ASP A 340 -26.62 -11.32 24.19
N ASP A 341 -25.76 -12.32 24.06
CA ASP A 341 -25.96 -13.49 23.20
C ASP A 341 -26.20 -14.79 23.98
N LEU A 342 -26.45 -14.71 25.29
CA LEU A 342 -26.55 -15.88 26.17
C LEU A 342 -27.62 -16.88 25.71
N GLU A 343 -28.82 -16.41 25.37
CA GLU A 343 -29.91 -17.28 24.90
C GLU A 343 -29.60 -17.90 23.53
N VAL A 344 -28.93 -17.16 22.65
CA VAL A 344 -28.50 -17.66 21.35
C VAL A 344 -27.46 -18.76 21.51
N LEU A 345 -26.49 -18.57 22.40
CA LEU A 345 -25.46 -19.58 22.72
C LEU A 345 -26.07 -20.84 23.36
N LYS A 346 -27.05 -20.68 24.25
CA LYS A 346 -27.79 -21.83 24.84
C LYS A 346 -28.53 -22.63 23.78
N GLN A 347 -29.24 -21.96 22.87
CA GLN A 347 -29.97 -22.63 21.80
C GLN A 347 -29.01 -23.38 20.85
N LEU A 348 -27.92 -22.73 20.45
CA LEU A 348 -26.90 -23.38 19.62
C LEU A 348 -26.31 -24.62 20.30
N ARG A 349 -26.01 -24.53 21.60
CA ARG A 349 -25.54 -25.69 22.37
C ARG A 349 -26.55 -26.84 22.27
N ILE A 350 -27.84 -26.57 22.49
CA ILE A 350 -28.92 -27.57 22.40
C ILE A 350 -28.97 -28.21 21.01
N ASP A 351 -28.93 -27.40 19.95
CA ASP A 351 -29.05 -27.87 18.56
C ASP A 351 -27.89 -28.81 18.13
N MET A 352 -26.72 -28.63 18.76
CA MET A 352 -25.48 -29.38 18.48
C MET A 352 -25.21 -30.54 19.45
N VAL A 353 -25.98 -30.71 20.53
CA VAL A 353 -25.75 -31.81 21.49
C VAL A 353 -25.78 -33.16 20.78
N GLY A 354 -24.74 -33.96 21.00
CA GLY A 354 -24.65 -35.34 20.49
C GLY A 354 -24.35 -35.45 18.99
N LYS A 355 -24.00 -34.34 18.31
CA LYS A 355 -23.65 -34.33 16.88
C LYS A 355 -22.23 -33.85 16.66
N GLU A 356 -21.59 -34.34 15.60
CA GLU A 356 -20.41 -33.68 15.05
C GLU A 356 -20.82 -32.37 14.37
N VAL A 357 -19.98 -31.34 14.45
CA VAL A 357 -20.23 -30.06 13.80
C VAL A 357 -19.40 -29.98 12.53
N LEU A 358 -20.06 -29.92 11.37
CA LEU A 358 -19.40 -29.74 10.08
C LEU A 358 -19.41 -28.24 9.71
N VAL A 359 -18.23 -27.63 9.64
CA VAL A 359 -18.06 -26.23 9.26
C VAL A 359 -17.59 -26.12 7.82
N ILE A 360 -18.38 -25.44 7.00
CA ILE A 360 -18.14 -25.19 5.58
C ILE A 360 -17.59 -23.78 5.40
N GLY A 361 -16.30 -23.69 5.06
CA GLY A 361 -15.60 -22.48 4.68
C GLY A 361 -15.93 -22.01 3.26
N THR A 362 -15.10 -21.12 2.73
CA THR A 362 -15.28 -20.53 1.38
C THR A 362 -14.20 -20.96 0.38
N GLY A 363 -13.39 -21.97 0.71
CA GLY A 363 -12.37 -22.51 -0.17
C GLY A 363 -12.95 -23.19 -1.41
N LYS A 364 -12.16 -23.25 -2.47
CA LYS A 364 -12.52 -23.86 -3.76
C LYS A 364 -12.81 -25.36 -3.61
N SER A 365 -12.20 -26.03 -2.64
CA SER A 365 -12.43 -27.44 -2.34
C SER A 365 -13.88 -27.76 -1.99
N VAL A 366 -14.70 -26.78 -1.57
CA VAL A 366 -16.15 -26.98 -1.37
C VAL A 366 -16.85 -27.39 -2.66
N ILE A 367 -16.41 -26.84 -3.80
CA ILE A 367 -16.96 -27.19 -5.11
C ILE A 367 -16.27 -28.44 -5.64
N GLU A 368 -14.94 -28.48 -5.60
CA GLU A 368 -14.15 -29.59 -6.18
C GLU A 368 -14.38 -30.94 -5.47
N GLN A 369 -14.76 -30.91 -4.19
CA GLN A 369 -15.01 -32.10 -3.37
C GLN A 369 -16.44 -32.12 -2.83
N LYS A 370 -17.40 -31.52 -3.56
CA LYS A 370 -18.81 -31.43 -3.16
C LYS A 370 -19.42 -32.80 -2.85
N GLU A 371 -19.22 -33.79 -3.72
CA GLU A 371 -19.77 -35.15 -3.54
C GLU A 371 -19.30 -35.80 -2.22
N ARG A 372 -18.04 -35.55 -1.83
CA ARG A 372 -17.48 -36.04 -0.57
C ARG A 372 -18.15 -35.37 0.64
N ILE A 373 -18.49 -34.09 0.53
CA ILE A 373 -19.20 -33.34 1.57
C ILE A 373 -20.63 -33.88 1.72
N GLU A 374 -21.35 -34.04 0.61
CA GLU A 374 -22.72 -34.56 0.61
C GLU A 374 -22.79 -35.98 1.17
N ALA A 375 -21.89 -36.88 0.74
CA ALA A 375 -21.80 -38.24 1.28
C ALA A 375 -21.53 -38.26 2.79
N TYR A 376 -20.66 -37.37 3.29
CA TYR A 376 -20.39 -37.28 4.73
C TYR A 376 -21.62 -36.78 5.51
N ILE A 377 -22.38 -35.82 4.96
CA ILE A 377 -23.62 -35.30 5.57
C ILE A 377 -24.69 -36.39 5.63
N GLU A 378 -24.84 -37.18 4.57
CA GLU A 378 -25.81 -38.29 4.50
C GLU A 378 -25.50 -39.41 5.49
N VAL A 379 -24.22 -39.76 5.68
CA VAL A 379 -23.81 -40.87 6.55
C VAL A 379 -23.78 -40.49 8.03
N ASN A 380 -23.24 -39.31 8.36
CA ASN A 380 -22.93 -38.95 9.75
C ASN A 380 -23.97 -38.02 10.39
N HIS A 381 -24.87 -37.44 9.59
CA HIS A 381 -25.88 -36.48 10.04
C HIS A 381 -25.34 -35.36 10.96
N PRO A 382 -24.23 -34.68 10.59
CA PRO A 382 -23.64 -33.62 11.41
C PRO A 382 -24.55 -32.39 11.48
N PHE A 383 -24.28 -31.51 12.44
CA PHE A 383 -24.83 -30.14 12.42
C PHE A 383 -23.99 -29.28 11.48
N VAL A 384 -24.57 -28.83 10.37
CA VAL A 384 -23.84 -28.16 9.28
C VAL A 384 -23.91 -26.64 9.40
N ILE A 385 -22.75 -26.00 9.57
CA ILE A 385 -22.58 -24.54 9.63
C ILE A 385 -21.87 -24.06 8.37
N SER A 386 -22.47 -23.15 7.60
CA SER A 386 -21.82 -22.49 6.47
C SER A 386 -21.38 -21.07 6.80
N ILE A 387 -20.19 -20.68 6.35
CA ILE A 387 -19.57 -19.39 6.67
C ILE A 387 -19.69 -18.42 5.49
N ASN A 388 -20.46 -17.35 5.67
CA ASN A 388 -20.61 -16.26 4.71
C ASN A 388 -20.99 -16.69 3.28
N SER A 389 -21.59 -17.87 3.11
CA SER A 389 -22.01 -18.44 1.82
C SER A 389 -23.31 -19.24 2.00
N VAL A 390 -23.96 -19.56 0.87
CA VAL A 390 -25.16 -20.41 0.82
C VAL A 390 -24.88 -21.51 -0.20
N PRO A 391 -24.34 -22.67 0.22
CA PRO A 391 -24.02 -23.76 -0.69
C PRO A 391 -25.28 -24.44 -1.23
N ASP A 392 -25.13 -25.22 -2.30
CA ASP A 392 -26.25 -25.92 -2.96
C ASP A 392 -26.63 -27.25 -2.29
N PHE A 393 -26.23 -27.44 -1.04
CA PHE A 393 -26.59 -28.59 -0.20
C PHE A 393 -27.17 -28.12 1.14
N LYS A 394 -27.81 -29.03 1.87
CA LYS A 394 -28.54 -28.69 3.10
C LYS A 394 -27.59 -28.17 4.18
N VAL A 395 -27.93 -27.02 4.75
CA VAL A 395 -27.27 -26.41 5.90
C VAL A 395 -28.26 -26.18 7.04
N ASP A 396 -27.78 -26.32 8.27
CA ASP A 396 -28.57 -26.09 9.49
C ASP A 396 -28.42 -24.66 9.99
N LEU A 397 -27.22 -24.08 9.82
CA LEU A 397 -26.91 -22.72 10.24
C LEU A 397 -26.03 -22.00 9.21
N ILE A 398 -26.31 -20.73 8.96
CA ILE A 398 -25.48 -19.82 8.18
C ILE A 398 -24.88 -18.79 9.15
N PHE A 399 -23.56 -18.77 9.27
CA PHE A 399 -22.82 -17.80 10.08
C PHE A 399 -22.34 -16.65 9.22
N ILE A 400 -22.84 -15.44 9.51
CA ILE A 400 -22.52 -14.21 8.77
C ILE A 400 -21.73 -13.25 9.67
N SER A 401 -20.51 -12.93 9.26
CA SER A 401 -19.62 -12.00 9.98
C SER A 401 -19.00 -10.92 9.09
N ASN A 402 -19.22 -11.00 7.79
CA ASN A 402 -18.63 -10.10 6.80
C ASN A 402 -19.75 -9.39 6.01
N GLU A 403 -19.83 -8.06 6.13
CA GLU A 403 -20.83 -7.24 5.46
C GLU A 403 -20.76 -7.38 3.94
N ARG A 404 -19.55 -7.35 3.37
CA ARG A 404 -19.35 -7.45 1.91
C ARG A 404 -19.86 -8.78 1.36
N ARG A 405 -19.62 -9.87 2.07
CA ARG A 405 -20.08 -11.21 1.67
C ARG A 405 -21.60 -11.32 1.80
N TYR A 406 -22.17 -10.86 2.92
CA TYR A 406 -23.62 -10.86 3.11
C TYR A 406 -24.37 -10.14 2.00
N ARG A 407 -23.93 -8.93 1.61
CA ARG A 407 -24.56 -8.15 0.53
C ARG A 407 -24.65 -8.92 -0.80
N LYS A 408 -23.73 -9.85 -1.06
CA LYS A 408 -23.71 -10.68 -2.28
C LYS A 408 -24.67 -11.87 -2.23
N ILE A 409 -25.02 -12.33 -1.03
CA ILE A 409 -25.88 -13.51 -0.82
C ILE A 409 -27.24 -13.15 -0.22
N ALA A 410 -27.52 -11.87 0.09
CA ALA A 410 -28.68 -11.43 0.86
C ALA A 410 -30.02 -12.00 0.38
N ASN A 411 -30.20 -12.20 -0.94
CA ASN A 411 -31.42 -12.73 -1.54
C ASN A 411 -31.57 -14.26 -1.43
N ARG A 412 -30.52 -14.99 -1.07
CA ARG A 412 -30.48 -16.46 -0.95
C ARG A 412 -30.49 -16.94 0.50
N VAL A 413 -30.26 -16.04 1.46
CA VAL A 413 -30.10 -16.40 2.87
C VAL A 413 -31.47 -16.62 3.52
N ASP A 414 -31.65 -17.77 4.17
CA ASP A 414 -32.77 -18.01 5.08
C ASP A 414 -32.46 -17.40 6.45
N LEU A 415 -33.09 -16.26 6.75
CA LEU A 415 -32.88 -15.53 8.00
C LEU A 415 -33.19 -16.37 9.25
N LYS A 416 -34.13 -17.33 9.18
CA LYS A 416 -34.44 -18.20 10.32
C LYS A 416 -33.27 -19.12 10.66
N LYS A 417 -32.49 -19.51 9.65
CA LYS A 417 -31.29 -20.34 9.79
C LYS A 417 -30.00 -19.53 9.83
N THR A 418 -30.08 -18.23 10.05
CA THR A 418 -28.91 -17.35 10.02
C THR A 418 -28.61 -16.78 11.38
N ILE A 419 -27.32 -16.67 11.68
CA ILE A 419 -26.78 -15.93 12.80
C ILE A 419 -25.77 -14.90 12.30
N PHE A 420 -25.88 -13.69 12.80
CA PHE A 420 -25.00 -12.58 12.46
C PHE A 420 -24.06 -12.28 13.63
N THR A 421 -22.88 -11.75 13.36
CA THR A 421 -22.08 -11.11 14.41
C THR A 421 -22.57 -9.68 14.64
N SER A 422 -22.46 -9.20 15.87
CA SER A 422 -23.03 -7.91 16.30
C SER A 422 -22.49 -6.67 15.59
N ASN A 423 -21.31 -6.74 14.98
CA ASN A 423 -20.79 -5.67 14.10
C ASN A 423 -21.64 -5.44 12.84
N LEU A 424 -22.63 -6.31 12.58
CA LEU A 424 -23.56 -6.22 11.45
C LEU A 424 -24.98 -5.82 11.87
N MET A 425 -25.18 -5.33 13.10
CA MET A 425 -26.51 -4.95 13.61
C MET A 425 -27.21 -3.87 12.80
N HIS A 426 -26.48 -3.02 12.09
CA HIS A 426 -27.05 -2.00 11.22
C HIS A 426 -27.70 -2.55 9.94
N LEU A 427 -27.46 -3.82 9.59
CA LEU A 427 -27.94 -4.40 8.33
C LEU A 427 -29.35 -4.97 8.41
N LYS A 428 -29.71 -5.56 9.55
CA LYS A 428 -31.00 -6.22 9.78
C LYS A 428 -31.43 -6.04 11.22
N GLN A 429 -32.75 -5.98 11.43
CA GLN A 429 -33.35 -6.06 12.76
C GLN A 429 -33.98 -7.44 12.93
N ASP A 430 -34.25 -7.83 14.18
CA ASP A 430 -34.98 -9.06 14.52
C ASP A 430 -34.35 -10.37 14.01
N VAL A 431 -33.02 -10.41 13.93
CA VAL A 431 -32.25 -11.63 13.64
C VAL A 431 -31.38 -12.02 14.85
N ARG A 432 -30.87 -13.26 14.84
CA ARG A 432 -30.00 -13.75 15.91
C ARG A 432 -28.61 -13.16 15.78
N TYR A 433 -28.08 -12.64 16.88
CA TYR A 433 -26.73 -12.07 16.96
C TYR A 433 -25.84 -12.83 17.95
N VAL A 434 -24.55 -12.91 17.64
CA VAL A 434 -23.48 -13.27 18.59
C VAL A 434 -22.48 -12.14 18.74
N ASN A 435 -21.87 -12.07 19.90
CA ASN A 435 -20.97 -10.99 20.28
C ASN A 435 -19.68 -11.03 19.43
N TYR A 436 -19.55 -10.08 18.52
CA TYR A 436 -18.40 -9.96 17.63
C TYR A 436 -17.08 -9.82 18.40
N ALA A 437 -17.05 -8.96 19.42
CA ALA A 437 -15.84 -8.63 20.17
C ALA A 437 -15.24 -9.86 20.86
N GLU A 438 -16.09 -10.74 21.39
CA GLU A 438 -15.65 -11.97 22.07
C GLU A 438 -15.16 -13.06 21.10
N LEU A 439 -15.56 -12.97 19.82
CA LEU A 439 -15.16 -13.89 18.76
C LEU A 439 -13.88 -13.45 18.01
N LEU A 440 -13.34 -12.26 18.29
CA LEU A 440 -12.08 -11.80 17.69
C LEU A 440 -10.88 -12.65 18.13
N ASN A 441 -9.95 -12.90 17.22
CA ASN A 441 -8.72 -13.66 17.46
C ASN A 441 -7.60 -12.76 17.97
N THR A 442 -6.59 -13.36 18.58
CA THR A 442 -5.47 -12.61 19.15
C THR A 442 -4.43 -12.16 18.11
N SER A 443 -4.46 -12.72 16.90
CA SER A 443 -3.58 -12.32 15.80
C SER A 443 -4.19 -11.18 14.99
N MET A 444 -3.41 -10.13 14.68
CA MET A 444 -3.84 -9.00 13.84
C MET A 444 -4.15 -9.40 12.39
N ASP A 445 -3.53 -10.47 11.89
CA ASP A 445 -3.65 -10.89 10.48
C ASP A 445 -4.93 -11.70 10.21
N VAL A 446 -5.49 -12.33 11.25
CA VAL A 446 -6.72 -13.16 11.18
C VAL A 446 -7.72 -12.82 12.29
N SER A 447 -7.64 -11.60 12.84
CA SER A 447 -8.44 -11.15 13.99
C SER A 447 -9.93 -11.43 13.78
N ASP A 448 -10.46 -11.04 12.63
CA ASP A 448 -11.87 -11.12 12.25
C ASP A 448 -12.13 -12.13 11.12
N GLN A 449 -11.22 -13.08 10.91
CA GLN A 449 -11.41 -14.12 9.92
C GLN A 449 -12.56 -15.03 10.35
N ALA A 450 -13.63 -15.02 9.56
CA ALA A 450 -14.89 -15.71 9.88
C ALA A 450 -14.73 -17.18 10.27
N GLY A 451 -13.82 -17.91 9.62
CA GLY A 451 -13.47 -19.29 9.98
C GLY A 451 -13.04 -19.43 11.43
N MET A 452 -12.11 -18.59 11.86
CA MET A 452 -11.56 -18.62 13.22
C MET A 452 -12.57 -18.12 14.25
N MET A 453 -13.41 -17.14 13.88
CA MET A 453 -14.52 -16.69 14.72
C MET A 453 -15.52 -17.82 15.01
N VAL A 454 -15.89 -18.63 14.00
CA VAL A 454 -16.77 -19.80 14.20
C VAL A 454 -16.12 -20.80 15.15
N LEU A 455 -14.82 -21.07 15.03
CA LEU A 455 -14.14 -21.97 15.97
C LEU A 455 -14.23 -21.45 17.41
N LYS A 456 -14.02 -20.15 17.66
CA LYS A 456 -14.22 -19.58 19.01
C LYS A 456 -15.68 -19.67 19.48
N LEU A 457 -16.65 -19.51 18.58
CA LEU A 457 -18.07 -19.68 18.88
C LEU A 457 -18.34 -21.13 19.33
N LEU A 458 -17.74 -22.12 18.66
CA LEU A 458 -17.92 -23.53 18.97
C LEU A 458 -17.36 -23.93 20.35
N VAL A 459 -16.30 -23.26 20.82
CA VAL A 459 -15.83 -23.40 22.21
C VAL A 459 -16.93 -22.94 23.19
N LYS A 460 -17.52 -21.76 22.96
CA LYS A 460 -18.57 -21.19 23.84
C LYS A 460 -19.83 -22.06 23.88
N THR A 461 -20.17 -22.70 22.78
CA THR A 461 -21.30 -23.62 22.68
C THR A 461 -20.97 -25.04 23.13
N SER A 462 -19.72 -25.33 23.51
CA SER A 462 -19.27 -26.64 24.01
C SER A 462 -19.38 -27.77 22.98
N ALA A 463 -19.00 -27.50 21.72
CA ALA A 463 -18.90 -28.53 20.69
C ALA A 463 -17.81 -29.56 21.05
N GLN A 464 -18.05 -30.84 20.75
CA GLN A 464 -17.14 -31.94 21.12
C GLN A 464 -16.22 -32.37 19.97
N SER A 465 -16.74 -32.37 18.73
CA SER A 465 -16.02 -32.75 17.52
C SER A 465 -16.38 -31.79 16.40
N VAL A 466 -15.38 -31.28 15.69
CA VAL A 466 -15.51 -30.32 14.60
C VAL A 466 -14.82 -30.86 13.35
N VAL A 467 -15.55 -30.90 12.25
CA VAL A 467 -15.05 -31.29 10.94
C VAL A 467 -15.03 -30.06 10.04
N LEU A 468 -13.91 -29.82 9.37
CA LEU A 468 -13.69 -28.64 8.53
C LEU A 468 -13.67 -29.02 7.06
N ALA A 469 -14.44 -28.32 6.23
CA ALA A 469 -14.42 -28.40 4.78
C ALA A 469 -14.30 -26.99 4.19
N GLY A 470 -13.55 -26.81 3.10
CA GLY A 470 -13.35 -25.49 2.49
C GLY A 470 -12.39 -24.56 3.23
N PHE A 471 -11.48 -25.13 4.02
CA PHE A 471 -10.41 -24.43 4.74
C PHE A 471 -9.07 -24.62 4.00
N ASP A 472 -9.06 -24.33 2.71
CA ASP A 472 -7.98 -24.73 1.79
C ASP A 472 -6.64 -24.05 2.12
N GLY A 473 -6.72 -22.80 2.57
CA GLY A 473 -5.60 -21.88 2.67
C GLY A 473 -5.50 -20.94 1.46
N PHE A 474 -4.66 -19.93 1.55
CA PHE A 474 -4.45 -18.95 0.49
C PHE A 474 -3.23 -19.34 -0.36
N SER A 475 -3.43 -19.48 -1.66
CA SER A 475 -2.35 -19.62 -2.65
C SER A 475 -1.99 -18.25 -3.24
N GLY A 476 -0.82 -18.17 -3.89
CA GLY A 476 -0.40 -16.98 -4.64
C GLY A 476 -1.31 -16.65 -5.83
N ASN A 477 -2.07 -17.63 -6.35
CA ASN A 477 -3.09 -17.39 -7.36
C ASN A 477 -4.44 -17.13 -6.69
N GLN A 478 -4.81 -15.86 -6.55
CA GLN A 478 -6.03 -15.43 -5.86
C GLN A 478 -7.31 -16.05 -6.44
N VAL A 479 -7.34 -16.39 -7.74
CA VAL A 479 -8.50 -17.01 -8.40
C VAL A 479 -8.80 -18.40 -7.85
N ASN A 480 -7.79 -19.10 -7.33
CA ASN A 480 -7.95 -20.43 -6.77
C ASN A 480 -8.33 -20.46 -5.28
N ASN A 481 -8.40 -19.30 -4.61
CA ASN A 481 -8.56 -19.25 -3.16
C ASN A 481 -10.01 -19.36 -2.69
N TYR A 482 -10.98 -19.18 -3.59
CA TYR A 482 -12.39 -19.13 -3.22
C TYR A 482 -13.26 -19.98 -4.15
N SER A 483 -14.34 -20.54 -3.59
CA SER A 483 -15.37 -21.24 -4.35
C SER A 483 -16.19 -20.31 -5.28
N GLU A 484 -16.28 -19.02 -4.95
CA GLU A 484 -16.98 -18.05 -5.80
C GLU A 484 -16.03 -16.94 -6.25
N ASN A 485 -15.90 -16.73 -7.57
CA ASN A 485 -15.02 -15.70 -8.14
C ASN A 485 -15.30 -14.29 -7.61
N ARG A 486 -16.55 -14.00 -7.25
CA ARG A 486 -16.92 -12.71 -6.67
C ARG A 486 -16.33 -12.46 -5.28
N PHE A 487 -15.72 -13.45 -4.61
CA PHE A 487 -15.02 -13.27 -3.34
C PHE A 487 -13.53 -12.95 -3.48
N ILE A 488 -13.00 -12.99 -4.70
CA ILE A 488 -11.62 -12.58 -4.99
C ILE A 488 -11.48 -11.07 -4.70
N GLY A 489 -10.42 -10.70 -4.00
CA GLY A 489 -10.05 -9.32 -3.73
C GLY A 489 -8.54 -9.16 -3.80
N SER A 490 -8.07 -7.92 -3.98
CA SER A 490 -6.65 -7.58 -4.08
C SER A 490 -5.97 -7.74 -2.71
N SER A 491 -5.16 -8.78 -2.54
CA SER A 491 -4.23 -8.90 -1.40
C SER A 491 -2.88 -9.41 -1.87
N GLU A 492 -1.80 -8.83 -1.36
CA GLU A 492 -0.47 -9.18 -1.81
C GLU A 492 -0.09 -10.63 -1.44
N PRO A 493 0.74 -11.31 -2.25
CA PRO A 493 1.16 -12.69 -1.96
C PRO A 493 1.79 -12.87 -0.57
N GLU A 494 2.55 -11.88 -0.09
CA GLU A 494 3.19 -11.93 1.23
C GLU A 494 2.15 -11.86 2.37
N GLU A 495 1.10 -11.04 2.22
CA GLU A 495 -0.01 -11.00 3.18
C GLU A 495 -0.74 -12.35 3.24
N MET A 496 -0.88 -13.04 2.11
CA MET A 496 -1.52 -14.35 2.07
C MET A 496 -0.72 -15.41 2.84
N SER A 497 0.61 -15.40 2.74
CA SER A 497 1.48 -16.30 3.49
C SER A 497 1.34 -16.08 5.01
N LYS A 498 1.41 -14.82 5.47
CA LYS A 498 1.20 -14.46 6.88
C LYS A 498 -0.18 -14.87 7.38
N LYS A 499 -1.23 -14.72 6.56
CA LYS A 499 -2.58 -15.20 6.87
C LYS A 499 -2.64 -16.71 7.03
N ASN A 500 -1.94 -17.49 6.21
CA ASN A 500 -1.88 -18.94 6.35
C ASN A 500 -1.24 -19.35 7.68
N GLU A 501 -0.06 -18.80 8.00
CA GLU A 501 0.64 -19.08 9.27
C GLU A 501 -0.22 -18.70 10.48
N ALA A 502 -0.82 -17.52 10.46
CA ALA A 502 -1.69 -17.07 11.54
C ALA A 502 -2.94 -17.96 11.69
N THR A 503 -3.54 -18.40 10.57
CA THR A 503 -4.69 -19.33 10.57
C THR A 503 -4.29 -20.68 11.17
N ALA A 504 -3.15 -21.25 10.75
CA ALA A 504 -2.60 -22.49 11.27
C ALA A 504 -2.44 -22.45 12.80
N ILE A 505 -1.84 -21.37 13.32
CA ILE A 505 -1.66 -21.16 14.77
C ILE A 505 -3.01 -21.13 15.50
N GLN A 506 -4.02 -20.45 14.95
CA GLN A 506 -5.35 -20.41 15.58
C GLN A 506 -6.04 -21.78 15.56
N ILE A 507 -5.96 -22.52 14.45
CA ILE A 507 -6.54 -23.87 14.36
C ILE A 507 -5.89 -24.80 15.40
N LYS A 508 -4.55 -24.80 15.48
CA LYS A 508 -3.79 -25.59 16.47
C LYS A 508 -4.16 -25.23 17.90
N LYS A 509 -4.39 -23.94 18.18
CA LYS A 509 -4.87 -23.49 19.49
C LYS A 509 -6.24 -24.07 19.82
N ARG A 510 -7.16 -24.14 18.84
CA ARG A 510 -8.52 -24.67 19.01
C ARG A 510 -8.57 -26.19 19.09
N ALA A 511 -7.61 -26.90 18.49
CA ALA A 511 -7.49 -28.35 18.59
C ALA A 511 -7.25 -28.83 20.04
N LYS A 512 -6.87 -27.93 20.97
CA LYS A 512 -6.79 -28.22 22.42
C LYS A 512 -8.15 -28.21 23.12
N ASP A 513 -9.15 -27.54 22.55
CA ASP A 513 -10.47 -27.37 23.14
C ASP A 513 -11.42 -28.51 22.72
N TYR A 514 -11.26 -29.06 21.50
CA TYR A 514 -12.06 -30.17 20.96
C TYR A 514 -11.35 -30.83 19.77
N LYS A 515 -11.82 -32.02 19.37
CA LYS A 515 -11.28 -32.76 18.21
C LYS A 515 -11.58 -32.00 16.92
N ILE A 516 -10.55 -31.75 16.11
CA ILE A 516 -10.69 -31.15 14.77
C ILE A 516 -10.27 -32.18 13.72
N THR A 517 -11.00 -32.29 12.62
CA THR A 517 -10.58 -33.05 11.43
C THR A 517 -10.87 -32.27 10.15
N PHE A 518 -10.14 -32.55 9.07
CA PHE A 518 -10.39 -31.93 7.76
C PHE A 518 -11.04 -32.94 6.82
N LEU A 519 -12.20 -32.60 6.28
CA LEU A 519 -12.91 -33.40 5.30
C LEU A 519 -12.40 -33.14 3.88
N THR A 520 -12.03 -31.90 3.57
CA THR A 520 -11.45 -31.53 2.27
C THR A 520 -9.95 -31.22 2.39
N LYS A 521 -9.27 -31.19 1.25
CA LYS A 521 -7.85 -30.78 1.17
C LYS A 521 -7.64 -29.41 1.85
N SER A 522 -6.63 -29.33 2.72
CA SER A 522 -6.32 -28.15 3.51
C SER A 522 -4.82 -28.09 3.79
N LEU A 523 -4.23 -26.90 3.60
CA LEU A 523 -2.84 -26.62 4.00
C LEU A 523 -2.63 -26.75 5.52
N TYR A 524 -3.70 -26.67 6.30
CA TYR A 524 -3.65 -26.71 7.77
C TYR A 524 -3.78 -28.12 8.37
N SER A 525 -3.87 -29.16 7.52
CA SER A 525 -4.11 -30.54 7.95
C SER A 525 -3.00 -31.11 8.83
N GLN A 526 -1.76 -30.64 8.68
CA GLN A 526 -0.59 -31.07 9.47
C GLN A 526 -0.57 -30.48 10.89
N GLU A 527 -1.41 -29.50 11.22
CA GLU A 527 -1.38 -28.79 12.50
C GLU A 527 -2.27 -29.42 13.59
N VAL A 528 -3.03 -30.44 13.23
CA VAL A 528 -4.06 -31.07 14.08
C VAL A 528 -3.65 -32.49 14.51
N THR A 529 -2.46 -32.95 14.11
CA THR A 529 -1.85 -34.20 14.59
C THR A 529 -1.30 -34.12 16.00
#